data_AF-A0A855KCD5-F1
#
_entry.id   AF-A0A855KCD5-F1
#
_cell.length_a   1.000
_cell.length_b   1.000
_cell.length_c   1.000
_cell.angle_alpha   90.00
_cell.angle_beta   90.00
_cell.angle_gamma   90.00
#
_symmetry.space_group_name_H-M   'P 1'
#
loop_
_entity.id
_entity.type
_entity.pdbx_description
1 polymer ?
#
loop_
_entity_poly.entity_id
_entity_poly.type
_entity_poly.pdbx_seq_one_letter_code
_entity_poly.pdbx_strand_id
1 'polypeptide(L)'
;TSVLPVIGTKELVASLPGQLGLGPDSTIVIPACAYPTYRVGAQLAGAKIVAVNEPDEVDVAPDLIWINSPANPSGRVLDLDEMK
;
A
#
# COMPACT_ATOMS: atom_id res chain seq x y z
N THR A 1 -11.87 -7.92 19.86
CA THR A 1 -11.06 -6.69 19.65
C THR A 1 -9.64 -7.14 19.34
N SER A 2 -9.18 -6.99 18.10
CA SER A 2 -7.82 -7.39 17.70
C SER A 2 -6.99 -6.12 17.54
N VAL A 3 -5.98 -5.96 18.39
CA VAL A 3 -5.07 -4.80 18.39
C VAL A 3 -3.65 -5.33 18.41
N LEU A 4 -2.80 -4.80 17.51
CA LEU A 4 -1.37 -5.12 17.46
C LEU A 4 -0.57 -3.87 17.80
N PRO A 5 0.12 -3.80 18.95
CA PRO A 5 1.05 -2.71 19.22
C PRO A 5 2.25 -2.81 18.28
N VAL A 6 2.70 -1.66 17.78
CA VAL A 6 3.87 -1.55 16.88
C VAL A 6 4.80 -0.45 17.34
N ILE A 7 6.09 -0.58 17.03
CA ILE A 7 7.12 0.43 17.37
C ILE A 7 6.82 1.78 16.70
N GLY A 8 6.24 1.73 15.50
CA GLY A 8 5.68 2.88 14.80
C GLY A 8 5.01 2.48 13.49
N THR A 9 4.05 3.27 13.02
CA THR A 9 3.26 2.95 11.83
C THR A 9 4.12 2.88 10.56
N LYS A 10 5.20 3.67 10.48
CA LYS A 10 6.14 3.61 9.38
C LYS A 10 6.86 2.26 9.31
N GLU A 11 7.30 1.74 10.46
CA GLU A 11 7.98 0.44 10.54
C GLU A 11 7.02 -0.70 10.22
N LEU A 12 5.77 -0.61 10.68
CA LEU A 12 4.72 -1.55 10.28
C LEU A 12 4.50 -1.50 8.77
N VAL A 13 4.24 -0.32 8.18
CA VAL A 13 3.99 -0.17 6.74
C VAL A 13 5.16 -0.70 5.90
N ALA A 14 6.40 -0.45 6.32
CA ALA A 14 7.59 -0.95 5.63
C ALA A 14 7.75 -2.47 5.71
N SER A 15 7.32 -3.10 6.81
CA SER A 15 7.52 -4.54 7.05
C SER A 15 6.29 -5.41 6.74
N LEU A 16 5.10 -4.82 6.65
CA LEU A 16 3.83 -5.54 6.48
C LEU A 16 3.81 -6.47 5.26
N PRO A 17 4.33 -6.09 4.07
CA PRO A 17 4.39 -7.02 2.94
C PRO A 17 5.11 -8.34 3.27
N GLY A 18 6.24 -8.26 3.98
CA GLY A 18 6.97 -9.45 4.42
C GLY A 18 6.24 -10.24 5.50
N GLN A 19 5.55 -9.56 6.42
CA GLN A 19 4.72 -10.24 7.45
C GLN A 19 3.54 -10.99 6.85
N LEU A 20 3.00 -10.53 5.72
CA LEU A 20 1.96 -11.19 4.95
C LEU A 20 2.48 -12.32 4.05
N GLY A 21 3.80 -12.54 4.00
CA GLY A 21 4.43 -13.56 3.15
C GLY A 21 4.49 -13.18 1.67
N LEU A 22 4.37 -11.89 1.34
CA LEU A 22 4.47 -11.42 -0.05
C LEU A 22 5.92 -11.48 -0.54
N GLY A 23 6.07 -11.74 -1.84
CA GLY A 23 7.37 -12.03 -2.46
C GLY A 23 7.42 -11.68 -3.96
N PRO A 24 8.40 -12.23 -4.70
CA PRO A 24 8.61 -11.96 -6.14
C PRO A 24 7.42 -12.23 -7.06
N ASP A 25 6.54 -13.13 -6.65
CA ASP A 25 5.33 -13.46 -7.40
C ASP A 25 4.14 -12.58 -7.06
N SER A 26 4.24 -11.80 -5.97
CA SER A 26 3.17 -10.91 -5.51
C SER A 26 3.18 -9.58 -6.26
N THR A 27 1.98 -9.02 -6.44
CA THR A 27 1.75 -7.69 -7.00
C THR A 27 1.21 -6.74 -5.93
N ILE A 28 1.93 -5.65 -5.70
CA ILE A 28 1.56 -4.60 -4.74
C ILE A 28 1.24 -3.32 -5.51
N VAL A 29 0.03 -2.81 -5.30
CA VAL A 29 -0.46 -1.57 -5.92
C VAL A 29 -0.29 -0.41 -4.96
N ILE A 30 0.23 0.70 -5.48
CA ILE A 30 0.41 1.96 -4.73
C ILE A 30 -0.14 3.14 -5.55
N PRO A 31 -0.53 4.25 -4.90
CA PRO A 31 -0.85 5.47 -5.64
C PRO A 31 0.38 6.01 -6.37
N ALA A 32 0.19 6.64 -7.53
CA ALA A 32 1.26 7.25 -8.30
C ALA A 32 1.97 8.37 -7.53
N CYS A 33 1.18 9.21 -6.83
CA CYS A 33 1.64 10.18 -5.85
C CYS A 33 1.39 9.63 -4.44
N ALA A 34 2.42 9.10 -3.79
CA ALA A 34 2.23 8.37 -2.55
C ALA A 34 3.34 8.58 -1.52
N TYR A 35 3.02 8.25 -0.28
CA TYR A 35 3.96 8.09 0.80
C TYR A 35 5.07 7.10 0.39
N PRO A 36 6.36 7.50 0.37
CA PRO A 36 7.42 6.69 -0.22
C PRO A 36 7.60 5.29 0.40
N THR A 37 7.19 5.12 1.65
CA THR A 37 7.37 3.86 2.39
C THR A 37 6.60 2.69 1.80
N TYR A 38 5.49 2.91 1.07
CA TYR A 38 4.78 1.82 0.39
C TYR A 38 5.67 1.13 -0.67
N ARG A 39 6.38 1.94 -1.47
CA ARG A 39 7.34 1.42 -2.47
C ARG A 39 8.51 0.72 -1.78
N VAL A 40 9.04 1.28 -0.69
CA VAL A 40 10.12 0.67 0.07
C VAL A 40 9.72 -0.71 0.60
N GLY A 41 8.53 -0.84 1.21
CA GLY A 41 8.07 -2.13 1.72
C GLY A 41 7.90 -3.19 0.63
N ALA A 42 7.37 -2.81 -0.52
CA ALA A 42 7.25 -3.70 -1.67
C ALA A 42 8.62 -4.14 -2.23
N GLN A 43 9.59 -3.21 -2.31
CA GLN A 43 10.96 -3.52 -2.71
C GLN A 43 11.66 -4.44 -1.71
N LEU A 44 11.48 -4.23 -0.41
CA LEU A 44 12.05 -5.08 0.64
C LEU A 44 11.48 -6.51 0.58
N ALA A 45 10.21 -6.66 0.19
CA ALA A 45 9.60 -7.97 -0.06
C ALA A 45 10.00 -8.57 -1.43
N GLY A 46 10.65 -7.81 -2.31
CA GLY A 46 10.96 -8.23 -3.67
C GLY A 46 9.74 -8.33 -4.59
N ALA A 47 8.60 -7.75 -4.20
CA ALA A 47 7.35 -7.83 -4.95
C ALA A 47 7.32 -6.91 -6.17
N LYS A 48 6.42 -7.22 -7.12
CA LYS A 48 6.14 -6.36 -8.27
C LYS A 48 5.35 -5.15 -7.80
N ILE A 49 5.74 -3.96 -8.26
CA ILE A 49 5.11 -2.70 -7.87
C ILE A 49 4.35 -2.13 -9.06
N VAL A 50 3.07 -1.84 -8.87
CA VAL A 50 2.24 -1.15 -9.86
C VAL A 50 1.79 0.18 -9.25
N ALA A 51 2.13 1.28 -9.91
CA ALA A 51 1.77 2.62 -9.45
C ALA A 51 0.68 3.20 -10.38
N VAL A 52 -0.48 3.53 -9.81
CA VAL A 52 -1.67 3.98 -10.57
C VAL A 52 -2.25 5.25 -9.96
N ASN A 53 -2.97 6.04 -10.77
CA ASN A 53 -3.73 7.17 -10.22
C ASN A 53 -5.05 6.70 -9.63
N GLU A 54 -5.70 5.73 -10.29
CA GLU A 54 -6.97 5.14 -9.89
C GLU A 54 -6.86 3.61 -9.81
N PRO A 55 -7.46 2.94 -8.80
CA PRO A 55 -7.33 1.49 -8.62
C PRO A 55 -7.81 0.66 -9.82
N ASP A 56 -8.80 1.15 -10.57
CA ASP A 56 -9.39 0.49 -11.73
C ASP A 56 -8.45 0.40 -12.95
N GLU A 57 -7.30 1.09 -12.91
CA GLU A 57 -6.25 1.01 -13.94
C GLU A 57 -5.45 -0.31 -13.87
N VAL A 58 -5.65 -1.15 -12.84
CA VAL A 58 -4.88 -2.37 -12.62
C VAL A 58 -5.57 -3.59 -13.26
N ASP A 59 -5.01 -4.12 -14.34
CA ASP A 59 -5.54 -5.28 -15.09
C ASP A 59 -5.29 -6.65 -14.42
N VAL A 60 -4.60 -6.68 -13.27
CA VAL A 60 -4.24 -7.91 -12.54
C VAL A 60 -4.80 -7.88 -11.12
N ALA A 61 -5.20 -9.02 -10.60
CA ALA A 61 -5.62 -9.12 -9.19
C ALA A 61 -4.42 -8.83 -8.27
N PRO A 62 -4.46 -7.77 -7.45
CA PRO A 62 -3.34 -7.43 -6.57
C PRO A 62 -3.40 -8.23 -5.27
N ASP A 63 -2.22 -8.55 -4.72
CA ASP A 63 -2.09 -9.19 -3.41
C ASP A 63 -2.17 -8.18 -2.25
N LEU A 64 -1.82 -6.91 -2.52
CA LEU A 64 -1.92 -5.79 -1.58
C LEU A 64 -2.14 -4.47 -2.32
N ILE A 65 -3.06 -3.66 -1.82
CA ILE A 65 -3.29 -2.28 -2.29
C ILE A 65 -3.09 -1.32 -1.12
N TRP A 66 -2.31 -0.26 -1.32
CA TRP A 66 -2.19 0.83 -0.35
C TRP A 66 -3.15 1.96 -0.68
N ILE A 67 -4.03 2.29 0.28
CA ILE A 67 -4.91 3.46 0.24
C ILE A 67 -4.53 4.40 1.39
N ASN A 68 -4.47 5.70 1.13
CA ASN A 68 -4.12 6.71 2.12
C ASN A 68 -5.02 7.93 2.00
N SER A 69 -5.84 8.17 3.02
CA SER A 69 -6.74 9.33 3.14
C SER A 69 -6.68 9.87 4.57
N PRO A 70 -6.37 11.16 4.80
CA PRO A 70 -5.85 12.12 3.83
C PRO A 70 -4.53 11.65 3.22
N ALA A 71 -4.39 11.80 1.90
CA ALA A 71 -3.25 11.31 1.14
C ALA A 71 -1.98 12.09 1.48
N ASN A 72 -0.87 11.37 1.65
CA ASN A 72 0.47 11.93 1.72
C ASN A 72 1.16 11.72 0.36
N PRO A 73 1.67 12.76 -0.33
CA PRO A 73 1.81 14.15 0.13
C PRO A 73 0.69 15.13 -0.29
N SER A 74 -0.29 14.70 -1.10
CA SER A 74 -1.21 15.63 -1.77
C SER A 74 -2.28 16.26 -0.87
N GLY A 75 -2.58 15.65 0.27
CA GLY A 75 -3.66 16.05 1.17
C GLY A 75 -5.07 15.69 0.69
N ARG A 76 -5.24 15.02 -0.47
CA ARG A 76 -6.56 14.61 -0.98
C ARG A 76 -7.26 13.73 0.07
N VAL A 77 -8.52 14.01 0.32
CA VAL A 77 -9.37 13.19 1.20
C VAL A 77 -10.38 12.48 0.32
N LEU A 78 -10.43 11.16 0.45
CA LEU A 78 -11.46 10.35 -0.19
C LEU A 78 -12.77 10.48 0.57
N ASP A 79 -13.89 10.56 -0.15
CA ASP A 79 -15.22 10.46 0.43
C ASP A 79 -15.63 9.00 0.69
N LEU A 80 -16.84 8.81 1.23
CA LEU A 80 -17.35 7.48 1.58
C LEU A 80 -17.68 6.60 0.37
N ASP A 81 -18.03 7.20 -0.76
CA ASP A 81 -18.35 6.43 -1.97
C ASP A 81 -17.05 6.01 -2.68
N GLU A 82 -16.01 6.83 -2.62
CA GLU A 82 -14.66 6.49 -3.09
C GLU A 82 -13.94 5.43 -2.22
N MET A 83 -14.37 5.21 -0.97
CA MET A 83 -13.76 4.24 -0.05
C MET A 83 -14.43 2.85 -0.02
N LYS A 84 -15.50 2.64 -0.78
CA LYS A 84 -16.25 1.37 -0.85
C LYS A 84 -15.66 0.43 -1.89
#